data_AF-A0A1J5WS18-F1
#
_entry.id   AF-A0A1J5WS18-F1
#
_cell.length_a   1.000
_cell.length_b   1.000
_cell.length_c   1.000
_cell.angle_alpha   90.00
_cell.angle_beta   90.00
_cell.angle_gamma   90.00
#
_symmetry.space_group_name_H-M   'P 1'
#
loop_
_entity.id
_entity.type
_entity.pdbx_description
1 polymer ?
#
loop_
_entity_poly.entity_id
_entity_poly.type
_entity_poly.pdbx_seq_one_letter_code
_entity_poly.pdbx_strand_id
1 'polypeptide(L)'
;TKTEDETFDVLEEIKEGACSEMALKKILMRARFGKGVDSYEFVWKKKGDTDGGADVTFNLAKISDENKSRIKDSELDLGRIKKLRLYRNAVELLPMLKIHEDNKMDVLDLTCHSLSELGSLLERESKIFIGLVDRVWLDDYAINLLTKIETQKGNEMMILVIYDGSLSKIEPLLESEEKIHLGKIKSLDIKNPESNGTKEKIREILETRNVILGSGETGKAIGNQIPEKMHQSISGAWQR
;
A
#
# COMPACT_ATOMS: atom_id res chain seq x y z
N THR A 1 -15.76 -24.11 14.84
CA THR A 1 -14.90 -23.67 13.74
C THR A 1 -15.62 -22.52 13.09
N LYS A 2 -15.04 -21.32 13.07
CA LYS A 2 -15.68 -20.18 12.43
C LYS A 2 -15.50 -20.26 10.90
N THR A 3 -16.57 -20.10 10.13
CA THR A 3 -16.54 -19.94 8.66
C THR A 3 -15.92 -18.58 8.28
N GLU A 4 -15.68 -18.38 6.98
CA GLU A 4 -15.27 -17.07 6.42
C GLU A 4 -16.26 -15.97 6.85
N ASP A 5 -17.55 -16.27 6.79
CA ASP A 5 -18.62 -15.36 7.17
C ASP A 5 -18.64 -15.09 8.67
N GLU A 6 -18.49 -16.11 9.53
CA GLU A 6 -18.42 -15.92 10.99
C GLU A 6 -17.17 -15.12 11.43
N THR A 7 -16.14 -15.04 10.58
CA THR A 7 -14.98 -14.17 10.78
C THR A 7 -15.29 -12.73 10.38
N PHE A 8 -15.98 -12.53 9.27
CA PHE A 8 -16.37 -11.20 8.82
C PHE A 8 -17.43 -10.57 9.74
N ASP A 9 -18.28 -11.39 10.36
CA ASP A 9 -19.20 -10.97 11.42
C ASP A 9 -18.45 -10.30 12.59
N VAL A 10 -17.29 -10.82 12.99
CA VAL A 10 -16.45 -10.20 14.04
C VAL A 10 -15.91 -8.85 13.61
N LEU A 11 -15.53 -8.69 12.33
CA LEU A 11 -15.09 -7.41 11.80
C LEU A 11 -16.22 -6.38 11.79
N GLU A 12 -17.44 -6.81 11.47
CA GLU A 12 -18.63 -5.97 11.53
C GLU A 12 -18.99 -5.57 12.97
N GLU A 13 -18.91 -6.49 13.93
CA GLU A 13 -19.08 -6.15 15.36
C GLU A 13 -18.06 -5.09 15.82
N ILE A 14 -16.80 -5.18 15.37
CA ILE A 14 -15.76 -4.18 15.68
C ILE A 14 -16.14 -2.82 15.05
N LYS A 15 -16.55 -2.81 13.78
CA LYS A 15 -17.03 -1.61 13.06
C LYS A 15 -18.13 -0.90 13.85
N GLU A 16 -19.08 -1.64 14.43
CA GLU A 16 -20.23 -1.09 15.17
C GLU A 16 -19.88 -0.56 16.58
N GLY A 17 -18.60 -0.51 16.94
CA GLY A 17 -18.14 0.10 18.19
C GLY A 17 -18.15 -0.84 19.39
N ALA A 18 -18.34 -2.15 19.19
CA ALA A 18 -18.33 -3.14 20.26
C ALA A 18 -16.96 -3.28 20.98
N CYS A 19 -15.90 -2.64 20.48
CA CYS A 19 -14.51 -2.80 20.96
C CYS A 19 -13.85 -1.51 21.51
N SER A 20 -14.60 -0.57 22.11
CA SER A 20 -13.98 0.64 22.68
C SER A 20 -13.09 0.42 23.94
N GLU A 21 -13.12 -0.76 24.59
CA GLU A 21 -12.32 -1.03 25.80
C GLU A 21 -11.49 -2.34 25.83
N MET A 22 -11.60 -3.22 24.83
CA MET A 22 -11.02 -4.57 24.87
C MET A 22 -9.84 -4.79 23.91
N ALA A 23 -8.79 -5.44 24.40
CA ALA A 23 -7.66 -5.91 23.61
C ALA A 23 -7.97 -7.31 23.06
N LEU A 24 -8.07 -7.43 21.73
CA LEU A 24 -8.31 -8.69 21.04
C LEU A 24 -7.19 -9.70 21.30
N LYS A 25 -7.37 -10.65 22.22
CA LYS A 25 -6.27 -11.51 22.67
C LYS A 25 -5.89 -12.66 21.72
N LYS A 26 -6.80 -13.19 20.87
CA LYS A 26 -6.52 -14.19 19.82
C LYS A 26 -7.77 -14.62 19.04
N ILE A 27 -7.63 -14.87 17.74
CA ILE A 27 -8.35 -15.95 17.01
C ILE A 27 -7.26 -16.74 16.26
N LEU A 28 -7.35 -18.06 16.07
CA LEU A 28 -6.32 -18.88 15.42
C LEU A 28 -6.97 -19.95 14.52
N MET A 29 -6.46 -20.16 13.31
CA MET A 29 -6.46 -21.48 12.67
C MET A 29 -5.16 -21.75 11.91
N ARG A 30 -4.52 -22.90 12.24
CA ARG A 30 -3.24 -23.39 11.69
C ARG A 30 -3.43 -23.90 10.26
N ALA A 31 -2.67 -23.37 9.30
CA ALA A 31 -2.50 -23.98 7.99
C ALA A 31 -1.69 -25.29 8.09
N ARG A 32 -2.19 -26.37 7.46
CA ARG A 32 -1.32 -27.45 6.97
C ARG A 32 -0.71 -26.97 5.65
N PHE A 33 0.61 -27.09 5.50
CA PHE A 33 1.25 -27.02 4.18
C PHE A 33 0.73 -28.23 3.36
N GLY A 34 -0.30 -28.01 2.53
CA GLY A 34 -0.96 -29.04 1.71
C GLY A 34 -2.42 -28.68 1.37
N LYS A 35 -2.98 -29.25 0.29
CA LYS A 35 -4.34 -28.97 -0.22
C LYS A 35 -5.41 -29.07 0.89
N GLY A 36 -5.95 -27.92 1.27
CA GLY A 36 -7.03 -27.71 2.25
C GLY A 36 -6.60 -26.74 3.33
N VAL A 37 -6.90 -25.44 3.19
CA VAL A 37 -6.40 -24.40 4.11
C VAL A 37 -7.52 -23.45 4.53
N ASP A 38 -8.00 -23.59 5.77
CA ASP A 38 -8.72 -22.50 6.45
C ASP A 38 -7.75 -21.82 7.44
N SER A 39 -7.57 -20.51 7.33
CA SER A 39 -6.72 -19.73 8.25
C SER A 39 -7.42 -18.44 8.66
N TYR A 40 -7.38 -18.14 9.94
CA TYR A 40 -7.79 -16.88 10.57
C TYR A 40 -6.94 -16.66 11.82
N GLU A 41 -6.10 -15.62 11.90
CA GLU A 41 -5.53 -15.20 13.20
C GLU A 41 -5.51 -13.69 13.36
N PHE A 42 -6.03 -13.22 14.50
CA PHE A 42 -6.22 -11.83 14.90
C PHE A 42 -5.67 -11.65 16.33
N VAL A 43 -4.65 -10.80 16.59
CA VAL A 43 -4.11 -10.57 17.96
C VAL A 43 -3.69 -9.12 18.21
N TRP A 44 -4.44 -8.42 19.07
CA TRP A 44 -4.12 -7.17 19.79
C TRP A 44 -3.32 -7.40 21.08
N LYS A 45 -2.43 -6.47 21.40
CA LYS A 45 -1.82 -6.35 22.75
C LYS A 45 -2.17 -4.99 23.39
N LYS A 46 -2.47 -5.00 24.71
CA LYS A 46 -2.97 -3.85 25.50
C LYS A 46 -1.88 -3.04 26.23
N LYS A 47 -2.19 -1.75 26.38
CA LYS A 47 -1.87 -0.74 27.42
C LYS A 47 -0.91 -1.18 28.54
N GLY A 48 0.24 -0.50 28.57
CA GLY A 48 1.34 -0.65 29.53
C GLY A 48 2.57 0.16 29.14
N ASP A 49 2.66 0.63 27.88
CA ASP A 49 3.57 1.68 27.45
C ASP A 49 2.82 2.71 26.59
N THR A 50 3.08 3.99 26.86
CA THR A 50 2.25 5.16 26.52
C THR A 50 2.26 5.61 25.06
N ASP A 51 2.73 4.79 24.11
CA ASP A 51 2.93 5.25 22.72
C ASP A 51 2.89 4.14 21.64
N GLY A 52 2.36 2.95 21.97
CA GLY A 52 2.64 1.73 21.20
C GLY A 52 1.88 1.53 19.88
N GLY A 53 0.56 1.76 19.82
CA GLY A 53 -0.29 1.22 18.75
C GLY A 53 -0.44 -0.32 18.80
N ALA A 54 -1.43 -0.87 18.11
CA ALA A 54 -1.72 -2.30 18.03
C ALA A 54 -0.84 -2.99 16.97
N ASP A 55 -0.36 -4.20 17.28
CA ASP A 55 0.10 -5.14 16.26
C ASP A 55 -1.13 -5.83 15.68
N VAL A 56 -1.35 -5.77 14.37
CA VAL A 56 -2.53 -6.29 13.67
C VAL A 56 -2.06 -7.25 12.59
N THR A 57 -2.65 -8.43 12.56
CA THR A 57 -2.42 -9.43 11.52
C THR A 57 -3.77 -9.96 11.06
N PHE A 58 -3.96 -10.06 9.75
CA PHE A 58 -5.06 -10.78 9.12
C PHE A 58 -4.50 -11.71 8.05
N ASN A 59 -5.02 -12.93 8.01
CA ASN A 59 -4.70 -13.92 6.97
C ASN A 59 -6.01 -14.59 6.57
N LEU A 60 -6.47 -14.32 5.34
CA LEU A 60 -7.77 -14.77 4.86
C LEU A 60 -7.61 -15.60 3.59
N ALA A 61 -8.13 -16.84 3.63
CA ALA A 61 -8.09 -17.73 2.48
C ALA A 61 -8.98 -17.27 1.32
N LYS A 62 -10.03 -16.50 1.62
CA LYS A 62 -10.96 -15.86 0.69
C LYS A 62 -11.76 -14.78 1.44
N ILE A 63 -12.33 -13.83 0.70
CA ILE A 63 -13.44 -12.97 1.16
C ILE A 63 -14.58 -13.14 0.14
N SER A 64 -15.78 -13.48 0.61
CA SER A 64 -16.95 -13.56 -0.27
C SER A 64 -17.35 -12.17 -0.80
N ASP A 65 -17.93 -12.10 -2.00
CA ASP A 65 -18.35 -10.82 -2.59
C ASP A 65 -19.39 -10.11 -1.73
N GLU A 66 -20.25 -10.88 -1.04
CA GLU A 66 -21.20 -10.35 -0.05
C GLU A 66 -20.46 -9.64 1.10
N ASN A 67 -19.43 -10.28 1.66
CA ASN A 67 -18.63 -9.70 2.74
C ASN A 67 -17.88 -8.44 2.32
N LYS A 68 -17.34 -8.37 1.10
CA LYS A 68 -16.63 -7.19 0.59
C LYS A 68 -17.46 -5.90 0.66
N SER A 69 -18.78 -6.01 0.60
CA SER A 69 -19.70 -4.87 0.62
C SER A 69 -20.16 -4.44 2.03
N ARG A 70 -19.94 -5.28 3.06
CA ARG A 70 -20.45 -5.04 4.43
C ARG A 70 -19.66 -3.98 5.19
N ILE A 71 -18.37 -3.82 4.88
CA ILE A 71 -17.50 -2.83 5.51
C ILE A 71 -16.94 -1.95 4.40
N LYS A 72 -17.28 -0.67 4.43
CA LYS A 72 -16.82 0.30 3.45
C LYS A 72 -15.45 0.85 3.82
N ASP A 73 -14.88 1.62 2.91
CA ASP A 73 -13.61 2.29 3.11
C ASP A 73 -13.59 3.06 4.44
N SER A 74 -12.53 2.90 5.23
CA SER A 74 -12.31 3.58 6.51
C SER A 74 -13.39 3.35 7.59
N GLU A 75 -14.19 2.29 7.51
CA GLU A 75 -15.19 1.96 8.55
C GLU A 75 -14.62 1.10 9.69
N LEU A 76 -13.54 0.36 9.46
CA LEU A 76 -12.94 -0.53 10.47
C LEU A 76 -11.93 0.23 11.34
N ASP A 77 -12.40 0.81 12.44
CA ASP A 77 -11.55 1.55 13.40
C ASP A 77 -10.90 0.61 14.43
N LEU A 78 -9.60 0.42 14.24
CA LEU A 78 -8.74 -0.39 15.08
C LEU A 78 -7.91 0.46 16.06
N GLY A 79 -8.21 1.75 16.15
CA GLY A 79 -7.36 2.72 16.84
C GLY A 79 -5.98 2.84 16.18
N ARG A 80 -4.97 3.19 16.97
CA ARG A 80 -3.59 3.31 16.49
C ARG A 80 -3.02 1.93 16.14
N ILE A 81 -2.43 1.77 14.96
CA ILE A 81 -1.79 0.56 14.44
C ILE A 81 -0.28 0.77 14.36
N LYS A 82 0.46 -0.04 15.11
CA LYS A 82 1.93 -0.10 15.08
C LYS A 82 2.44 -0.94 13.93
N LYS A 83 1.85 -2.12 13.74
CA LYS A 83 2.25 -3.07 12.71
C LYS A 83 1.01 -3.63 12.06
N LEU A 84 0.94 -3.58 10.74
CA LEU A 84 -0.15 -4.17 9.97
C LEU A 84 0.42 -5.26 9.07
N ARG A 85 -0.13 -6.47 9.18
CA ARG A 85 0.24 -7.60 8.33
C ARG A 85 -1.01 -8.17 7.67
N LEU A 86 -1.06 -8.10 6.35
CA LEU A 86 -2.17 -8.63 5.56
C LEU A 86 -1.63 -9.69 4.60
N TYR A 87 -2.12 -10.91 4.79
CA TYR A 87 -1.71 -12.05 3.98
C TYR A 87 -2.89 -12.58 3.16
N ARG A 88 -2.60 -12.91 1.91
CA ARG A 88 -3.56 -13.44 0.93
C ARG A 88 -4.69 -12.44 0.66
N ASN A 89 -5.95 -12.89 0.61
CA ASN A 89 -7.12 -12.02 0.37
C ASN A 89 -7.35 -11.01 1.49
N ALA A 90 -6.67 -11.12 2.64
CA ALA A 90 -6.77 -10.12 3.69
C ALA A 90 -6.26 -8.74 3.23
N VAL A 91 -5.46 -8.69 2.17
CA VAL A 91 -4.99 -7.44 1.58
C VAL A 91 -6.15 -6.58 1.06
N GLU A 92 -7.26 -7.19 0.62
CA GLU A 92 -8.49 -6.47 0.25
C GLU A 92 -9.16 -5.73 1.42
N LEU A 93 -8.77 -6.00 2.68
CA LEU A 93 -9.23 -5.23 3.85
C LEU A 93 -8.53 -3.88 3.98
N LEU A 94 -7.39 -3.67 3.29
CA LEU A 94 -6.61 -2.44 3.43
C LEU A 94 -7.42 -1.14 3.29
N PRO A 95 -8.31 -0.96 2.28
CA PRO A 95 -9.13 0.25 2.19
C PRO A 95 -10.18 0.37 3.29
N MET A 96 -10.63 -0.75 3.88
CA MET A 96 -11.65 -0.78 4.94
C MET A 96 -11.10 -0.27 6.28
N LEU A 97 -9.78 -0.40 6.49
CA LEU A 97 -9.11 0.03 7.72
C LEU A 97 -9.11 1.55 7.84
N LYS A 98 -9.56 2.05 8.98
CA LYS A 98 -9.41 3.47 9.32
C LYS A 98 -8.00 3.72 9.85
N ILE A 99 -7.15 4.31 9.02
CA ILE A 99 -5.81 4.76 9.40
C ILE A 99 -5.89 6.24 9.77
N HIS A 100 -5.70 6.56 11.05
CA HIS A 100 -5.73 7.94 11.54
C HIS A 100 -4.50 8.73 11.06
N GLU A 101 -4.64 10.03 10.79
CA GLU A 101 -3.54 10.90 10.29
C GLU A 101 -2.38 11.06 11.29
N ASP A 102 -2.60 10.78 12.57
CA ASP A 102 -1.57 10.78 13.61
C ASP A 102 -0.94 9.38 13.80
N ASN A 103 -1.39 8.38 13.03
CA ASN A 103 -0.87 7.03 13.10
C ASN A 103 0.54 6.93 12.50
N LYS A 104 1.50 6.59 13.35
CA LYS A 104 2.87 6.25 12.97
C LYS A 104 3.04 4.73 13.05
N MET A 105 3.07 4.08 11.89
CA MET A 105 3.22 2.65 11.74
C MET A 105 4.69 2.28 11.58
N ASP A 106 5.18 1.35 12.40
CA ASP A 106 6.53 0.80 12.28
C ASP A 106 6.65 -0.09 11.03
N VAL A 107 5.61 -0.89 10.74
CA VAL A 107 5.65 -1.92 9.69
C VAL A 107 4.29 -2.08 9.01
N LEU A 108 4.30 -1.97 7.68
CA LEU A 108 3.26 -2.49 6.80
C LEU A 108 3.83 -3.71 6.04
N ASP A 109 3.18 -4.86 6.15
CA ASP A 109 3.59 -6.13 5.53
C ASP A 109 2.43 -6.70 4.72
N LEU A 110 2.58 -6.75 3.40
CA LEU A 110 1.57 -7.20 2.45
C LEU A 110 2.11 -8.38 1.62
N THR A 111 1.40 -9.50 1.64
CA THR A 111 1.75 -10.69 0.84
C THR A 111 0.55 -11.20 0.07
N CYS A 112 0.68 -11.32 -1.25
CA CYS A 112 -0.31 -11.93 -2.14
C CYS A 112 0.36 -12.94 -3.05
N HIS A 113 -0.19 -14.16 -3.15
CA HIS A 113 0.34 -15.24 -3.96
C HIS A 113 -0.29 -15.34 -5.35
N SER A 114 -1.23 -14.45 -5.67
CA SER A 114 -1.80 -14.32 -7.01
C SER A 114 -2.41 -12.93 -7.22
N LEU A 115 -2.64 -12.56 -8.48
CA LEU A 115 -3.40 -11.35 -8.83
C LEU A 115 -4.85 -11.41 -8.31
N SER A 116 -5.46 -12.60 -8.22
CA SER A 116 -6.82 -12.74 -7.71
C SER A 116 -6.94 -12.36 -6.23
N GLU A 117 -5.89 -12.55 -5.42
CA GLU A 117 -5.87 -12.15 -4.01
C GLU A 117 -5.79 -10.63 -3.81
N LEU A 118 -5.39 -9.88 -4.85
CA LEU A 118 -5.47 -8.41 -4.86
C LEU A 118 -6.90 -7.91 -5.14
N GLY A 119 -7.76 -8.79 -5.66
CA GLY A 119 -9.16 -8.48 -5.96
C GLY A 119 -9.32 -7.21 -6.80
N SER A 120 -10.26 -6.36 -6.40
CA SER A 120 -10.54 -5.09 -7.09
C SER A 120 -9.55 -3.96 -6.75
N LEU A 121 -8.55 -4.19 -5.90
CA LEU A 121 -7.60 -3.14 -5.49
C LEU A 121 -6.83 -2.55 -6.68
N LEU A 122 -6.53 -3.37 -7.69
CA LEU A 122 -5.83 -2.93 -8.91
C LEU A 122 -6.69 -2.03 -9.79
N GLU A 123 -8.01 -2.13 -9.67
CA GLU A 123 -8.99 -1.36 -10.46
C GLU A 123 -9.38 -0.06 -9.75
N ARG A 124 -8.95 0.13 -8.50
CA ARG A 124 -9.28 1.35 -7.73
C ARG A 124 -8.67 2.58 -8.36
N GLU A 125 -9.49 3.62 -8.53
CA GLU A 125 -9.06 4.96 -8.94
C GLU A 125 -8.45 5.72 -7.76
N SER A 126 -9.00 5.55 -6.55
CA SER A 126 -8.49 6.21 -5.35
C SER A 126 -7.40 5.38 -4.66
N LYS A 127 -6.35 6.10 -4.23
CA LYS A 127 -5.28 5.52 -3.44
C LYS A 127 -5.74 5.27 -2.01
N ILE A 128 -5.12 4.28 -1.39
CA ILE A 128 -5.38 3.87 -0.02
C ILE A 128 -4.36 4.54 0.88
N PHE A 129 -4.84 5.39 1.78
CA PHE A 129 -4.00 6.08 2.74
C PHE A 129 -3.46 5.12 3.80
N ILE A 130 -2.13 5.07 3.96
CA ILE A 130 -1.45 4.21 4.93
C ILE A 130 -0.73 4.97 6.05
N GLY A 131 -0.92 6.29 6.15
CA GLY A 131 -0.35 7.11 7.22
C GLY A 131 1.16 7.35 7.09
N LEU A 132 1.82 7.61 8.23
CA LEU A 132 3.29 7.62 8.35
C LEU A 132 3.77 6.19 8.56
N VAL A 133 4.73 5.74 7.75
CA VAL A 133 5.21 4.34 7.76
C VAL A 133 6.72 4.29 7.64
N ASP A 134 7.36 3.66 8.64
CA ASP A 134 8.82 3.48 8.67
C ASP A 134 9.29 2.38 7.70
N ARG A 135 8.56 1.26 7.64
CA ARG A 135 8.96 0.07 6.87
C ARG A 135 7.78 -0.50 6.11
N VAL A 136 7.97 -0.73 4.81
CA VAL A 136 6.99 -1.41 3.96
C VAL A 136 7.63 -2.67 3.39
N TRP A 137 6.98 -3.81 3.58
CA TRP A 137 7.34 -5.11 3.00
C TRP A 137 6.25 -5.51 2.02
N LEU A 138 6.63 -5.71 0.76
CA LEU A 138 5.75 -6.20 -0.29
C LEU A 138 6.32 -7.51 -0.81
N ASP A 139 5.53 -8.56 -0.71
CA ASP A 139 5.92 -9.90 -1.14
C ASP A 139 5.07 -10.37 -2.32
N ASP A 140 5.74 -10.98 -3.30
CA ASP A 140 5.14 -11.65 -4.45
C ASP A 140 4.24 -10.67 -5.26
N TYR A 141 2.94 -10.91 -5.43
CA TYR A 141 2.06 -10.04 -6.22
C TYR A 141 1.71 -8.71 -5.52
N ALA A 142 1.97 -8.56 -4.23
CA ALA A 142 1.64 -7.35 -3.47
C ALA A 142 2.40 -6.10 -3.95
N ILE A 143 3.49 -6.28 -4.70
CA ILE A 143 4.27 -5.19 -5.32
C ILE A 143 3.39 -4.30 -6.22
N ASN A 144 2.36 -4.87 -6.85
CA ASN A 144 1.45 -4.11 -7.71
C ASN A 144 0.63 -3.05 -6.95
N LEU A 145 0.58 -3.10 -5.62
CA LEU A 145 -0.09 -2.09 -4.80
C LEU A 145 0.72 -0.81 -4.61
N LEU A 146 1.97 -0.73 -5.10
CA LEU A 146 2.76 0.50 -5.07
C LEU A 146 2.03 1.69 -5.72
N THR A 147 1.22 1.45 -6.75
CA THR A 147 0.40 2.47 -7.41
C THR A 147 -0.94 2.71 -6.70
N LYS A 148 -1.33 1.86 -5.74
CA LYS A 148 -2.65 1.90 -5.10
C LYS A 148 -2.63 2.35 -3.66
N ILE A 149 -1.46 2.47 -3.04
CA ILE A 149 -1.30 3.00 -1.69
C ILE A 149 -0.61 4.37 -1.71
N GLU A 150 -0.87 5.18 -0.69
CA GLU A 150 -0.19 6.45 -0.47
C GLU A 150 0.15 6.70 1.00
N THR A 151 1.35 7.20 1.23
CA THR A 151 1.78 7.64 2.56
C THR A 151 1.40 9.08 2.80
N GLN A 152 1.30 9.46 4.07
CA GLN A 152 1.12 10.85 4.47
C GLN A 152 2.22 11.77 3.92
N LYS A 153 1.84 13.01 3.60
CA LYS A 153 2.77 14.05 3.16
C LYS A 153 3.91 14.21 4.19
N GLY A 154 5.15 14.20 3.70
CA GLY A 154 6.34 14.29 4.54
C GLY A 154 6.81 12.96 5.12
N ASN A 155 6.22 11.82 4.72
CA ASN A 155 6.73 10.51 5.12
C ASN A 155 8.18 10.31 4.67
N GLU A 156 9.02 9.88 5.62
CA GLU A 156 10.41 9.51 5.39
C GLU A 156 10.62 8.03 5.72
N MET A 157 10.18 7.16 4.82
CA MET A 157 10.29 5.72 4.95
C MET A 157 11.76 5.29 5.11
N MET A 158 12.05 4.51 6.15
CA MET A 158 13.39 3.96 6.38
C MET A 158 13.75 2.92 5.33
N ILE A 159 12.83 2.01 5.02
CA ILE A 159 13.09 0.93 4.07
C ILE A 159 11.82 0.45 3.38
N LEU A 160 11.91 0.31 2.06
CA LEU A 160 11.01 -0.49 1.24
C LEU A 160 11.70 -1.81 0.92
N VAL A 161 11.09 -2.92 1.30
CA VAL A 161 11.60 -4.27 0.97
C VAL A 161 10.63 -4.94 0.02
N ILE A 162 11.17 -5.46 -1.07
CA ILE A 162 10.43 -6.20 -2.08
C ILE A 162 10.99 -7.63 -2.13
N TYR A 163 10.14 -8.62 -1.89
CA TYR A 163 10.47 -10.04 -1.94
C TYR A 163 9.84 -10.73 -3.15
N ASP A 164 10.53 -11.73 -3.66
CA ASP A 164 10.05 -12.71 -4.65
C ASP A 164 9.40 -12.09 -5.90
N GLY A 165 9.87 -10.89 -6.27
CA GLY A 165 9.42 -10.18 -7.46
C GLY A 165 9.94 -10.82 -8.75
N SER A 166 9.08 -10.87 -9.77
CA SER A 166 9.45 -11.27 -11.13
C SER A 166 8.71 -10.42 -12.16
N LEU A 167 9.22 -10.35 -13.40
CA LEU A 167 8.60 -9.54 -14.45
C LEU A 167 7.15 -9.93 -14.72
N SER A 168 6.81 -11.23 -14.64
CA SER A 168 5.43 -11.70 -14.81
C SER A 168 4.52 -11.32 -13.63
N LYS A 169 5.05 -11.32 -12.41
CA LYS A 169 4.28 -10.93 -11.22
C LYS A 169 4.00 -9.43 -11.15
N ILE A 170 4.91 -8.61 -11.69
CA ILE A 170 4.79 -7.15 -11.70
C ILE A 170 4.22 -6.58 -13.02
N GLU A 171 3.65 -7.43 -13.88
CA GLU A 171 3.07 -7.01 -15.15
C GLU A 171 2.07 -5.83 -14.98
N PRO A 172 1.10 -5.86 -14.04
CA PRO A 172 0.23 -4.70 -13.82
C PRO A 172 0.98 -3.41 -13.43
N LEU A 173 2.03 -3.53 -12.61
CA LEU A 173 2.87 -2.39 -12.23
C LEU A 173 3.66 -1.84 -13.44
N LEU A 174 4.13 -2.71 -14.34
CA LEU A 174 4.85 -2.33 -15.55
C LEU A 174 3.94 -1.57 -16.53
N GLU A 175 2.70 -2.02 -16.67
CA GLU A 175 1.71 -1.43 -17.59
C GLU A 175 1.09 -0.14 -17.04
N SER A 176 1.01 0.01 -15.72
CA SER A 176 0.44 1.19 -15.09
C SER A 176 1.35 2.42 -15.24
N GLU A 177 0.80 3.54 -15.68
CA GLU A 177 1.48 4.85 -15.69
C GLU A 177 1.23 5.67 -14.40
N GLU A 178 0.47 5.11 -13.45
CA GLU A 178 0.09 5.81 -12.22
C GLU A 178 1.32 6.22 -11.40
N LYS A 179 1.24 7.42 -10.81
CA LYS A 179 2.27 7.94 -9.92
C LYS A 179 2.24 7.20 -8.58
N ILE A 180 3.42 6.95 -8.03
CA ILE A 180 3.60 6.34 -6.71
C ILE A 180 3.74 7.48 -5.68
N HIS A 181 3.15 7.34 -4.49
CA HIS A 181 3.13 8.39 -3.47
C HIS A 181 3.57 7.86 -2.10
N LEU A 182 4.80 7.35 -2.03
CA LEU A 182 5.36 6.73 -0.81
C LEU A 182 6.25 7.67 0.01
N GLY A 183 6.32 8.94 -0.38
CA GLY A 183 7.23 9.91 0.21
C GLY A 183 8.69 9.55 -0.09
N LYS A 184 9.59 9.95 0.80
CA LYS A 184 11.04 9.70 0.65
C LYS A 184 11.37 8.29 1.13
N ILE A 185 11.98 7.48 0.26
CA ILE A 185 12.45 6.12 0.58
C ILE A 185 13.96 6.19 0.82
N LYS A 186 14.41 5.94 2.06
CA LYS A 186 15.85 6.00 2.44
C LYS A 186 16.63 4.78 1.96
N SER A 187 15.99 3.62 1.89
CA SER A 187 16.61 2.36 1.47
C SER A 187 15.61 1.51 0.69
N LEU A 188 16.08 0.90 -0.40
CA LEU A 188 15.33 -0.06 -1.20
C LEU A 188 16.10 -1.37 -1.23
N ASP A 189 15.48 -2.43 -0.72
CA ASP A 189 16.02 -3.79 -0.73
C ASP A 189 15.12 -4.69 -1.58
N ILE A 190 15.70 -5.35 -2.58
CA ILE A 190 14.99 -6.25 -3.49
C ILE A 190 15.64 -7.61 -3.34
N LYS A 191 14.89 -8.58 -2.81
CA LYS A 191 15.36 -9.91 -2.43
C LYS A 191 14.72 -10.97 -3.32
N ASN A 192 15.51 -12.00 -3.63
CA ASN A 192 15.11 -13.13 -4.46
C ASN A 192 14.42 -12.74 -5.79
N PRO A 193 14.94 -11.78 -6.59
CA PRO A 193 14.34 -11.52 -7.89
C PRO A 193 14.51 -12.75 -8.80
N GLU A 194 13.41 -13.22 -9.42
CA GLU A 194 13.46 -14.42 -10.28
C GLU A 194 14.27 -14.19 -11.56
N SER A 195 14.45 -12.94 -11.97
CA SER A 195 15.26 -12.57 -13.14
C SER A 195 16.12 -11.35 -12.84
N ASN A 196 17.29 -11.25 -13.49
CA ASN A 196 18.19 -10.11 -13.30
C ASN A 196 17.46 -8.79 -13.56
N GLY A 197 16.80 -8.64 -14.72
CA GLY A 197 16.15 -7.39 -15.14
C GLY A 197 14.98 -6.91 -14.26
N THR A 198 14.41 -7.77 -13.42
CA THR A 198 13.32 -7.39 -12.51
C THR A 198 13.78 -6.29 -11.55
N LYS A 199 15.00 -6.40 -11.03
CA LYS A 199 15.52 -5.47 -10.03
C LYS A 199 15.71 -4.07 -10.61
N GLU A 200 16.31 -3.97 -11.80
CA GLU A 200 16.52 -2.68 -12.48
C GLU A 200 15.19 -2.04 -12.87
N LYS A 201 14.23 -2.84 -13.35
CA LYS A 201 12.90 -2.33 -13.68
C LYS A 201 12.18 -1.76 -12.48
N ILE A 202 12.14 -2.47 -11.35
CA ILE A 202 11.52 -1.95 -10.12
C ILE A 202 12.21 -0.65 -9.65
N ARG A 203 13.54 -0.57 -9.76
CA ARG A 203 14.29 0.67 -9.43
C ARG A 203 13.91 1.82 -10.34
N GLU A 204 13.95 1.60 -11.65
CA GLU A 204 13.58 2.60 -12.66
C GLU A 204 12.15 3.13 -12.40
N ILE A 205 11.22 2.25 -12.06
CA ILE A 205 9.84 2.60 -11.72
C ILE A 205 9.78 3.52 -10.50
N LEU A 206 10.42 3.14 -9.40
CA LEU A 206 10.41 3.94 -8.18
C LEU A 206 11.12 5.29 -8.38
N GLU A 207 12.21 5.31 -9.14
CA GLU A 207 12.97 6.54 -9.45
C GLU A 207 12.17 7.51 -10.33
N THR A 208 11.41 7.00 -11.30
CA THR A 208 10.70 7.84 -12.29
C THR A 208 9.26 8.17 -11.90
N ARG A 209 8.59 7.31 -11.12
CA ARG A 209 7.17 7.43 -10.80
C ARG A 209 6.86 7.83 -9.36
N ASN A 210 7.79 7.71 -8.41
CA ASN A 210 7.55 8.12 -7.03
C ASN A 210 7.60 9.65 -6.89
N VAL A 211 6.46 10.24 -6.56
CA VAL A 211 6.31 11.68 -6.34
C VAL A 211 6.59 11.99 -4.88
N ILE A 212 7.66 12.74 -4.64
CA ILE A 212 8.02 13.23 -3.30
C ILE A 212 7.43 14.62 -3.11
N LEU A 213 6.26 14.70 -2.45
CA LEU A 213 5.65 15.98 -2.10
C LEU A 213 6.41 16.60 -0.92
N GLY A 214 7.34 17.50 -1.22
CA GLY A 214 8.11 18.22 -0.21
C GLY A 214 7.24 19.07 0.73
N SER A 215 7.69 19.22 1.97
CA SER A 215 7.23 20.27 2.90
C SER A 215 7.95 21.61 2.68
N GLY A 216 8.75 21.75 1.62
CA GLY A 216 9.37 23.02 1.26
C GLY A 216 10.47 22.86 0.21
N GLU A 217 10.10 22.81 -1.06
CA GLU A 217 11.00 23.23 -2.14
C GLU A 217 10.23 24.17 -3.08
N THR A 218 10.51 25.47 -2.90
CA THR A 218 10.21 26.54 -3.85
C THR A 218 10.87 26.24 -5.19
N GLY A 219 10.16 26.57 -6.27
CA GLY A 219 10.49 26.16 -7.62
C GLY A 219 11.95 26.34 -8.05
N LYS A 220 12.44 25.32 -8.75
CA LYS A 220 13.36 25.51 -9.87
C LYS A 220 12.68 24.93 -11.11
N ALA A 221 11.99 25.82 -11.82
CA ALA A 221 11.69 25.60 -13.22
C ALA A 221 13.02 25.36 -13.95
N ILE A 222 13.16 24.19 -14.55
CA ILE A 222 14.24 23.93 -15.51
C ILE A 222 13.84 24.71 -16.75
N GLY A 223 14.47 25.88 -16.93
CA GLY A 223 14.27 26.73 -18.09
C GLY A 223 14.73 26.01 -19.34
N ASN A 224 13.77 25.50 -20.12
CA ASN A 224 14.02 25.17 -21.52
C ASN A 224 14.14 26.49 -22.30
N GLN A 225 15.37 26.94 -22.53
CA GLN A 225 15.71 27.73 -23.71
C GLN A 225 15.88 26.71 -24.85
N ILE A 226 15.25 26.87 -26.02
CA ILE A 226 15.75 27.53 -27.25
C ILE A 226 14.79 27.04 -28.39
N PRO A 227 14.55 27.72 -29.53
CA PRO A 227 14.34 29.14 -29.84
C PRO A 227 13.03 29.39 -30.64
N GLU A 228 12.43 30.58 -30.53
CA GLU A 228 11.45 31.01 -31.54
C GLU A 228 12.16 31.34 -32.87
N LYS A 229 11.81 30.58 -33.92
CA LYS A 229 12.06 30.97 -35.30
C LYS A 229 11.23 32.23 -35.59
N MET A 230 11.89 33.38 -35.80
CA MET A 230 11.24 34.51 -36.45
C MET A 230 11.58 34.55 -37.94
N HIS A 231 10.51 34.46 -38.72
CA HIS A 231 10.43 34.56 -40.16
C HIS A 231 11.02 35.87 -40.69
N GLN A 232 11.71 35.76 -41.83
CA GLN A 232 11.97 36.86 -42.74
C GLN A 232 10.64 37.47 -43.22
N SER A 233 10.52 38.79 -43.13
CA SER A 233 9.76 39.56 -44.12
C SER A 233 10.43 40.90 -44.36
N ILE A 234 10.83 41.04 -45.63
CA ILE A 234 11.32 42.25 -46.27
C ILE A 234 10.08 43.03 -46.72
N SER A 235 9.94 44.26 -46.21
CA SER A 235 9.21 45.38 -46.84
C SER A 235 9.58 46.62 -46.01
N GLY A 236 10.36 47.60 -46.44
CA GLY A 236 10.28 48.35 -47.68
C GLY A 236 9.44 49.61 -47.46
N ALA A 237 10.03 50.72 -46.98
CA ALA A 237 9.54 52.10 -47.16
C ALA A 237 10.50 53.19 -46.59
N TRP A 238 11.19 53.87 -47.51
CA TRP A 238 11.50 55.31 -47.66
C TRP A 238 11.42 56.35 -46.50
N GLN A 239 12.26 57.39 -46.69
CA GLN A 239 12.41 58.73 -46.04
C GLN A 239 13.56 58.80 -45.01
N ARG A 240 14.61 59.63 -45.15
CA ARG A 240 14.92 60.81 -45.98
C ARG A 240 16.36 60.77 -46.46
#